data_AF-A0A952G199-F1
#
_entry.id   AF-A0A952G199-F1
#
_cell.length_a   1.000
_cell.length_b   1.000
_cell.length_c   1.000
_cell.angle_alpha   90.00
_cell.angle_beta   90.00
_cell.angle_gamma   90.00
#
_symmetry.space_group_name_H-M   'P 1'
#
loop_
_entity.id
_entity.type
_entity.pdbx_description
1 polymer ?
#
loop_
_entity_poly.entity_id
_entity_poly.type
_entity_poly.pdbx_seq_one_letter_code
_entity_poly.pdbx_strand_id
1 'polypeptide(L)'
;GARVVAFDRDIRVKPYVEALRSEFPDRFQWVNRCFSEMREGLEDLGHASCDAIVLDIGVSSMQLDEADRGFSFMRDGPLDMRMAIDGRSAADIVNEDDKDDIAHILWLYGEEHKSRAIASAIVRRRAERPFERTLDLAEVVERALGGRRGAPVHPATRTFQGLRIAVNDELGELERALDVAETLLKPDGVLAVVTFHSLEDRIVKTFFNERSGKVPGGSRHAPQTARAELPVYSLITPKAVAPSETELAANPRARSAKLRAVRRTAAVSVPSVKRTSRSRSLS
;
A
#
# COMPACT_ATOMS: atom_id res chain seq x y z
N GLY A 1 14.27 18.79 18.95
CA GLY A 1 13.21 17.96 18.35
C GLY A 1 13.39 17.90 16.84
N ALA A 2 12.69 16.99 16.15
CA ALA A 2 12.76 16.88 14.68
C ALA A 2 11.91 17.95 13.97
N ARG A 3 12.23 18.18 12.69
CA ARG A 3 11.34 18.81 11.70
C ARG A 3 10.69 17.70 10.88
N VAL A 4 9.39 17.77 10.64
CA VAL A 4 8.59 16.73 9.99
C VAL A 4 7.88 17.33 8.79
N VAL A 5 8.02 16.67 7.65
CA VAL A 5 7.17 16.90 6.47
C VAL A 5 6.28 15.67 6.31
N ALA A 6 4.98 15.84 6.49
CA ALA A 6 3.99 14.78 6.33
C ALA A 6 3.41 14.79 4.91
N PHE A 7 3.17 13.60 4.37
CA PHE A 7 2.51 13.39 3.09
C PHE A 7 1.25 12.57 3.33
N ASP A 8 0.13 13.04 2.77
CA ASP A 8 -1.10 12.27 2.74
C ASP A 8 -1.92 12.70 1.52
N ARG A 9 -2.39 11.75 0.72
CA ARG A 9 -3.22 12.03 -0.46
C ARG A 9 -4.66 12.37 -0.09
N ASP A 10 -5.11 11.98 1.10
CA ASP A 10 -6.48 12.18 1.56
C ASP A 10 -6.64 13.56 2.18
N ILE A 11 -7.22 14.50 1.44
CA ILE A 11 -7.44 15.88 1.91
C ILE A 11 -8.31 15.94 3.20
N ARG A 12 -9.07 14.88 3.51
CA ARG A 12 -9.91 14.82 4.72
C ARG A 12 -9.10 14.81 6.01
N VAL A 13 -7.80 14.52 5.95
CA VAL A 13 -6.92 14.61 7.14
C VAL A 13 -6.56 16.06 7.52
N LYS A 14 -6.92 17.04 6.68
CA LYS A 14 -6.59 18.47 6.88
C LYS A 14 -6.91 19.01 8.28
N PRO A 15 -8.05 18.71 8.93
CA PRO A 15 -8.32 19.19 10.28
C PRO A 15 -7.29 18.71 11.32
N TYR A 16 -6.80 17.48 11.18
CA TYR A 16 -5.77 16.91 12.06
C TYR A 16 -4.40 17.53 11.79
N VAL A 17 -4.10 17.78 10.51
CA VAL A 17 -2.90 18.50 10.08
C VAL A 17 -2.88 19.92 10.63
N GLU A 18 -4.01 20.63 10.60
CA GLU A 18 -4.12 21.99 11.12
C GLU A 18 -3.87 22.03 12.62
N ALA A 19 -4.40 21.07 13.39
CA ALA A 19 -4.11 20.92 14.80
C ALA A 19 -2.61 20.72 15.06
N LEU A 20 -1.95 19.83 14.31
CA LEU A 20 -0.50 19.59 14.41
C LEU A 20 0.34 20.81 14.00
N ARG A 21 -0.09 21.56 12.97
CA ARG A 21 0.56 22.81 12.58
C ARG A 21 0.45 23.88 13.66
N SER A 22 -0.69 23.96 14.36
CA SER A 22 -0.85 24.88 15.49
C SER A 22 0.02 24.50 16.68
N GLU A 23 0.17 23.20 16.96
CA GLU A 23 1.03 22.71 18.05
C GLU A 23 2.53 22.84 17.71
N PHE A 24 2.91 22.69 16.43
CA PHE A 24 4.30 22.66 15.97
C PHE A 24 4.57 23.58 14.75
N PRO A 25 4.35 24.89 14.86
CA PRO A 25 4.35 25.82 13.71
C PRO A 25 5.68 25.85 12.93
N ASP A 26 6.82 25.79 13.63
CA ASP A 26 8.15 25.88 13.01
C ASP A 26 8.74 24.52 12.60
N ARG A 27 8.04 23.42 12.91
CA ARG A 27 8.60 22.06 12.82
C ARG A 27 7.72 21.07 12.10
N PHE A 28 6.51 21.44 11.70
CA PHE A 28 5.60 20.56 10.98
C PHE A 28 5.10 21.21 9.69
N GLN A 29 5.36 20.53 8.57
CA GLN A 29 4.85 20.88 7.25
C GLN A 29 4.02 19.70 6.73
N TRP A 30 3.07 19.99 5.84
CA TRP A 30 2.24 18.96 5.22
C TRP A 30 2.06 19.24 3.74
N VAL A 31 2.16 18.19 2.93
CA VAL A 31 1.97 18.20 1.49
C VAL A 31 0.84 17.22 1.16
N ASN A 32 -0.23 17.73 0.55
CA ASN A 32 -1.33 16.88 0.08
C ASN A 32 -0.98 16.28 -1.28
N ARG A 33 -0.18 15.21 -1.25
CA ARG A 33 0.29 14.47 -2.42
C ARG A 33 0.37 12.98 -2.08
N CYS A 34 0.43 12.15 -3.12
CA CYS A 34 0.84 10.78 -2.92
C CYS A 34 2.26 10.72 -2.35
N PHE A 35 2.54 9.71 -1.54
CA PHE A 35 3.87 9.56 -0.94
C PHE A 35 4.91 9.12 -1.99
N SER A 36 4.52 8.58 -3.14
CA SER A 36 5.44 8.39 -4.27
C SER A 36 5.96 9.71 -4.86
N GLU A 37 5.26 10.83 -4.66
CA GLU A 37 5.64 12.18 -5.09
C GLU A 37 6.42 12.94 -4.00
N MET A 38 7.00 12.22 -3.03
CA MET A 38 7.66 12.85 -1.88
C MET A 38 8.88 13.68 -2.29
N ARG A 39 9.53 13.39 -3.43
CA ARG A 39 10.64 14.18 -3.95
C ARG A 39 10.15 15.56 -4.36
N GLU A 40 9.15 15.61 -5.22
CA GLU A 40 8.56 16.83 -5.74
C GLU A 40 8.02 17.69 -4.59
N GLY A 41 7.31 17.07 -3.63
CA GLY A 41 6.80 17.79 -2.48
C GLY A 41 7.88 18.31 -1.52
N LEU A 42 9.03 17.64 -1.38
CA LEU A 42 10.16 18.18 -0.62
C LEU A 42 10.87 19.31 -1.39
N GLU A 43 11.04 19.17 -2.70
CA GLU A 43 11.64 20.20 -3.56
C GLU A 43 10.81 21.49 -3.55
N ASP A 44 9.47 21.39 -3.62
CA ASP A 44 8.53 22.52 -3.47
C ASP A 44 8.72 23.27 -2.14
N LEU A 45 9.14 22.56 -1.09
CA LEU A 45 9.43 23.12 0.24
C LEU A 45 10.89 23.54 0.43
N GLY A 46 11.74 23.40 -0.58
CA GLY A 46 13.16 23.75 -0.54
C GLY A 46 14.05 22.71 0.15
N HIS A 47 13.61 21.47 0.29
CA HIS A 47 14.37 20.38 0.92
C HIS A 47 14.88 19.39 -0.14
N ALA A 48 16.20 19.21 -0.22
CA ALA A 48 16.82 18.27 -1.19
C ALA A 48 16.97 16.83 -0.67
N SER A 49 16.96 16.64 0.67
CA SER A 49 17.18 15.34 1.32
C SER A 49 16.63 15.32 2.74
N CYS A 50 16.55 14.13 3.34
CA CYS A 50 16.06 13.94 4.71
C CYS A 50 16.90 12.93 5.49
N ASP A 51 16.80 13.01 6.82
CA ASP A 51 17.53 12.13 7.75
C ASP A 51 16.74 10.83 8.04
N ALA A 52 15.42 10.85 7.86
CA ALA A 52 14.58 9.67 8.03
C ALA A 52 13.31 9.77 7.19
N ILE A 53 12.81 8.60 6.77
CA ILE A 53 11.51 8.42 6.12
C ILE A 53 10.78 7.32 6.88
N VAL A 54 9.53 7.59 7.23
CA VAL A 54 8.62 6.61 7.84
C VAL A 54 7.42 6.47 6.93
N LEU A 55 7.15 5.25 6.49
CA LEU A 55 5.99 4.91 5.68
C LEU A 55 5.10 3.96 6.48
N ASP A 56 3.90 4.40 6.84
CA ASP A 56 2.87 3.56 7.45
C ASP A 56 1.84 3.24 6.36
N ILE A 57 1.97 2.06 5.75
CA ILE A 57 1.29 1.72 4.50
C ILE A 57 -0.08 1.11 4.78
N GLY A 58 -1.13 1.63 4.17
CA GLY A 58 -2.45 1.02 4.20
C GLY A 58 -3.54 2.05 4.50
N VAL A 59 -4.65 1.58 5.05
CA VAL A 59 -5.79 2.43 5.39
C VAL A 59 -5.70 2.97 6.80
N SER A 60 -6.09 4.23 6.97
CA SER A 60 -6.23 4.82 8.29
C SER A 60 -7.46 4.30 9.01
N SER A 61 -7.43 4.38 10.34
CA SER A 61 -8.59 4.06 11.18
C SER A 61 -9.83 4.85 10.80
N MET A 62 -9.66 6.14 10.46
CA MET A 62 -10.76 7.00 10.05
C MET A 62 -11.45 6.47 8.78
N GLN A 63 -10.67 6.02 7.80
CA GLN A 63 -11.20 5.46 6.55
C GLN A 63 -12.04 4.19 6.79
N LEU A 64 -11.66 3.36 7.76
CA LEU A 64 -12.41 2.16 8.11
C LEU A 64 -13.65 2.44 8.98
N ASP A 65 -13.61 3.48 9.79
CA ASP A 65 -14.66 3.81 10.77
C ASP A 65 -15.78 4.68 10.16
N GLU A 66 -15.46 5.47 9.14
CA GLU A 66 -16.40 6.27 8.35
C GLU A 66 -17.06 5.41 7.26
N ALA A 67 -18.30 4.97 7.51
CA ALA A 67 -19.03 4.12 6.57
C ALA A 67 -19.17 4.75 5.17
N ASP A 68 -19.34 6.07 5.09
CA ASP A 68 -19.49 6.81 3.84
C ASP A 68 -18.25 6.77 2.94
N ARG A 69 -17.12 6.29 3.45
CA ARG A 69 -15.88 6.09 2.69
C ARG A 69 -15.86 4.77 1.89
N GLY A 70 -16.68 3.80 2.28
CA GLY A 70 -16.80 2.54 1.55
C GLY A 70 -15.66 1.53 1.71
N PHE A 71 -14.70 1.75 2.61
CA PHE A 71 -13.57 0.81 2.82
C PHE A 71 -13.95 -0.48 3.57
N SER A 72 -15.13 -0.48 4.20
CA SER A 72 -15.58 -1.57 5.06
C SER A 72 -16.99 -2.00 4.69
N PHE A 73 -17.26 -3.29 4.84
CA PHE A 73 -18.60 -3.87 4.80
C PHE A 73 -19.12 -4.21 6.21
N MET A 74 -18.46 -3.72 7.26
CA MET A 74 -18.99 -3.85 8.63
C MET A 74 -20.16 -2.89 8.89
N ARG A 75 -20.20 -1.79 8.14
CA ARG A 75 -21.30 -0.81 8.09
C ARG A 75 -21.57 -0.50 6.62
N ASP A 76 -22.83 -0.31 6.26
CA ASP A 76 -23.18 -0.01 4.88
C ASP A 76 -22.72 1.39 4.47
N GLY A 77 -22.16 1.49 3.27
CA GLY A 77 -21.44 2.65 2.76
C GLY A 77 -21.52 2.69 1.24
N PRO A 78 -21.31 3.85 0.57
CA PRO A 78 -21.14 3.88 -0.87
C PRO A 78 -19.97 2.99 -1.24
N LEU A 79 -20.05 2.29 -2.36
CA LEU A 79 -18.95 1.45 -2.84
C LEU A 79 -17.85 2.33 -3.49
N ASP A 80 -17.13 3.07 -2.66
CA ASP A 80 -16.17 4.09 -3.10
C ASP A 80 -14.71 3.58 -3.01
N MET A 81 -14.17 3.45 -1.79
CA MET A 81 -12.79 3.03 -1.49
C MET A 81 -11.67 3.96 -1.96
N ARG A 82 -11.96 5.16 -2.51
CA ARG A 82 -10.90 6.12 -2.87
C ARG A 82 -10.32 6.78 -1.62
N MET A 83 -8.99 6.79 -1.54
CA MET A 83 -8.24 7.58 -0.58
C MET A 83 -8.24 9.05 -0.99
N ALA A 84 -7.98 9.32 -2.28
CA ALA A 84 -8.15 10.64 -2.89
C ALA A 84 -9.63 10.95 -3.17
N ILE A 85 -9.91 12.13 -3.76
CA ILE A 85 -11.27 12.54 -4.16
C ILE A 85 -11.56 12.15 -5.62
N ASP A 86 -10.53 12.03 -6.44
CA ASP A 86 -10.59 11.77 -7.87
C ASP A 86 -10.26 10.31 -8.22
N GLY A 87 -10.47 9.96 -9.49
CA GLY A 87 -10.24 8.61 -10.01
C GLY A 87 -11.45 7.69 -9.91
N ARG A 88 -11.25 6.44 -10.37
CA ARG A 88 -12.28 5.39 -10.41
C ARG A 88 -12.53 4.86 -9.00
N SER A 89 -13.80 4.69 -8.67
CA SER A 89 -14.27 4.06 -7.44
C SER A 89 -14.28 2.52 -7.56
N ALA A 90 -14.47 1.85 -6.43
CA ALA A 90 -14.73 0.41 -6.41
C ALA A 90 -16.02 0.06 -7.15
N ALA A 91 -17.04 0.93 -7.12
CA ALA A 91 -18.27 0.76 -7.89
C ALA A 91 -17.97 0.76 -9.40
N ASP A 92 -17.14 1.67 -9.88
CA ASP A 92 -16.78 1.75 -11.30
C ASP A 92 -16.09 0.45 -11.75
N ILE A 93 -15.12 -0.05 -10.98
CA ILE A 93 -14.44 -1.32 -11.27
C ILE A 93 -15.45 -2.47 -11.37
N VAL A 94 -16.32 -2.66 -10.37
CA VAL A 94 -17.22 -3.82 -10.37
C VAL A 94 -18.37 -3.69 -11.38
N ASN A 95 -18.76 -2.48 -11.75
CA ASN A 95 -19.86 -2.24 -12.68
C ASN A 95 -19.41 -2.17 -14.15
N GLU A 96 -18.19 -1.74 -14.43
CA GLU A 96 -17.73 -1.45 -15.79
C GLU A 96 -16.70 -2.46 -16.31
N ASP A 97 -15.77 -2.93 -15.47
CA ASP A 97 -14.66 -3.78 -15.95
C ASP A 97 -15.17 -5.13 -16.44
N ASP A 98 -14.43 -5.74 -17.36
CA ASP A 98 -14.73 -7.09 -17.82
C ASP A 98 -14.52 -8.12 -16.72
N LYS A 99 -15.23 -9.25 -16.84
CA LYS A 99 -15.17 -10.35 -15.87
C LYS A 99 -13.73 -10.81 -15.58
N ASP A 100 -12.90 -10.88 -16.61
CA ASP A 100 -11.53 -11.38 -16.49
C ASP A 100 -10.62 -10.38 -15.77
N ASP A 101 -10.85 -9.08 -15.94
CA ASP A 101 -10.13 -8.02 -15.22
C ASP A 101 -10.50 -7.99 -13.74
N ILE A 102 -11.80 -8.09 -13.42
CA ILE A 102 -12.25 -8.26 -12.03
C ILE A 102 -11.62 -9.51 -11.43
N ALA A 103 -11.66 -10.65 -12.12
CA ALA A 103 -11.04 -11.88 -11.62
C ALA A 103 -9.52 -11.73 -11.42
N HIS A 104 -8.85 -10.95 -12.26
CA HIS A 104 -7.43 -10.67 -12.15
C HIS A 104 -7.11 -9.80 -10.93
N ILE A 105 -7.85 -8.71 -10.73
CA ILE A 105 -7.75 -7.83 -9.54
C ILE A 105 -7.89 -8.67 -8.26
N LEU A 106 -8.95 -9.47 -8.17
CA LEU A 106 -9.22 -10.28 -6.98
C LEU A 106 -8.16 -11.36 -6.74
N TRP A 107 -7.63 -11.95 -7.81
CA TRP A 107 -6.57 -12.95 -7.71
C TRP A 107 -5.24 -12.33 -7.27
N LEU A 108 -4.82 -11.25 -7.93
CA LEU A 108 -3.51 -10.64 -7.74
C LEU A 108 -3.44 -9.85 -6.43
N TYR A 109 -4.43 -8.99 -6.17
CA TYR A 109 -4.42 -8.07 -5.02
C TYR A 109 -5.18 -8.62 -3.82
N GLY A 110 -6.22 -9.42 -4.05
CA GLY A 110 -6.97 -10.07 -2.98
C GLY A 110 -6.37 -11.40 -2.51
N GLU A 111 -5.41 -11.98 -3.25
CA GLU A 111 -4.95 -13.37 -3.06
C GLU A 111 -6.15 -14.36 -2.98
N GLU A 112 -7.19 -14.13 -3.79
CA GLU A 112 -8.45 -14.91 -3.78
C GLU A 112 -8.48 -16.00 -4.86
N HIS A 113 -8.40 -17.26 -4.44
CA HIS A 113 -8.36 -18.41 -5.35
C HIS A 113 -9.67 -18.64 -6.12
N LYS A 114 -10.81 -18.25 -5.54
CA LYS A 114 -12.13 -18.31 -6.17
C LYS A 114 -12.49 -17.02 -6.93
N SER A 115 -11.48 -16.22 -7.30
CA SER A 115 -11.67 -14.94 -8.00
C SER A 115 -12.59 -15.02 -9.20
N ARG A 116 -12.44 -16.05 -10.05
CA ARG A 116 -13.30 -16.27 -11.23
C ARG A 116 -14.77 -16.50 -10.88
N ALA A 117 -15.03 -17.23 -9.79
CA ALA A 117 -16.40 -17.48 -9.33
C ALA A 117 -17.04 -16.20 -8.79
N ILE A 118 -16.28 -15.41 -8.02
CA ILE A 118 -16.72 -14.10 -7.52
C ILE A 118 -16.99 -13.14 -8.68
N ALA A 119 -16.04 -12.98 -9.61
CA ALA A 119 -16.20 -12.12 -10.77
C ALA A 119 -17.42 -12.51 -11.63
N SER A 120 -17.64 -13.81 -11.82
CA SER A 120 -18.83 -14.31 -12.53
C SER A 120 -20.13 -13.96 -11.79
N ALA A 121 -20.13 -14.02 -10.46
CA ALA A 121 -21.29 -13.63 -9.65
C ALA A 121 -21.54 -12.11 -9.70
N ILE A 122 -20.49 -11.30 -9.65
CA ILE A 122 -20.55 -9.83 -9.78
C ILE A 122 -21.13 -9.45 -11.15
N VAL A 123 -20.57 -9.97 -12.24
CA VAL A 123 -21.02 -9.63 -13.60
C VAL A 123 -22.46 -10.10 -13.85
N ARG A 124 -22.84 -11.27 -13.33
CA ARG A 124 -24.23 -11.73 -13.42
C ARG A 124 -25.16 -10.79 -12.66
N ARG A 125 -24.84 -10.43 -11.41
CA ARG A 125 -25.69 -9.55 -10.61
C ARG A 125 -25.78 -8.17 -11.25
N ARG A 126 -24.67 -7.54 -11.66
CA ARG A 126 -24.69 -6.14 -12.12
C ARG A 126 -25.62 -5.90 -13.32
N ALA A 127 -25.88 -6.93 -14.13
CA ALA A 127 -26.84 -6.89 -15.23
C ALA A 127 -28.29 -6.70 -14.76
N GLU A 128 -28.63 -7.12 -13.54
CA GLU A 128 -29.95 -6.91 -12.91
C GLU A 128 -30.02 -5.55 -12.20
N ARG A 129 -28.95 -5.20 -11.47
CA ARG A 129 -28.84 -3.95 -10.71
C ARG A 129 -27.37 -3.59 -10.48
N PRO A 130 -26.94 -2.34 -10.74
CA PRO A 130 -25.59 -1.89 -10.42
C PRO A 130 -25.26 -1.99 -8.93
N PHE A 131 -23.96 -2.16 -8.63
CA PHE A 131 -23.46 -2.09 -7.26
C PHE A 131 -23.18 -0.65 -6.86
N GLU A 132 -23.89 -0.17 -5.84
CA GLU A 132 -23.69 1.18 -5.29
C GLU A 132 -23.20 1.14 -3.84
N ARG A 133 -23.34 0.00 -3.16
CA ARG A 133 -23.27 -0.12 -1.70
C ARG A 133 -22.38 -1.27 -1.27
N THR A 134 -21.65 -1.10 -0.17
CA THR A 134 -20.67 -2.10 0.32
C THR A 134 -21.34 -3.39 0.76
N LEU A 135 -22.48 -3.34 1.47
CA LEU A 135 -23.15 -4.58 1.91
C LEU A 135 -23.69 -5.39 0.73
N ASP A 136 -24.20 -4.73 -0.32
CA ASP A 136 -24.71 -5.39 -1.52
C ASP A 136 -23.62 -6.24 -2.20
N LEU A 137 -22.43 -5.67 -2.37
CA LEU A 137 -21.28 -6.42 -2.90
C LEU A 137 -20.86 -7.54 -1.96
N ALA A 138 -20.79 -7.29 -0.65
CA ALA A 138 -20.36 -8.27 0.33
C ALA A 138 -21.28 -9.51 0.35
N GLU A 139 -22.59 -9.31 0.25
CA GLU A 139 -23.58 -10.40 0.16
C GLU A 139 -23.38 -11.27 -1.08
N VAL A 140 -23.15 -10.64 -2.24
CA VAL A 140 -22.92 -11.39 -3.50
C VAL A 140 -21.65 -12.23 -3.41
N VAL A 141 -20.58 -11.66 -2.87
CA VAL A 141 -19.30 -12.36 -2.65
C VAL A 141 -19.49 -13.51 -1.67
N GLU A 142 -20.18 -13.29 -0.56
CA GLU A 142 -20.44 -14.33 0.45
C GLU A 142 -21.22 -15.50 -0.15
N ARG A 143 -22.30 -15.22 -0.91
CA ARG A 143 -23.09 -16.25 -1.59
C ARG A 143 -22.25 -17.02 -2.61
N ALA A 144 -21.41 -16.33 -3.38
CA ALA A 144 -20.51 -16.96 -4.35
C ALA A 144 -19.48 -17.90 -3.70
N LEU A 145 -19.05 -17.58 -2.48
CA LEU A 145 -18.09 -18.38 -1.72
C LEU A 145 -18.75 -19.51 -0.91
N GLY A 146 -20.08 -19.49 -0.79
CA GLY A 146 -20.87 -20.48 -0.06
C GLY A 146 -20.90 -20.22 1.45
N GLY A 147 -20.89 -18.94 1.84
CA GLY A 147 -20.95 -18.49 3.23
C GLY A 147 -19.63 -18.63 4.00
N ARG A 148 -19.65 -18.24 5.27
CA ARG A 148 -18.47 -18.26 6.14
C ARG A 148 -17.94 -19.65 6.49
N ARG A 149 -18.79 -20.69 6.53
CA ARG A 149 -18.43 -22.09 6.85
C ARG A 149 -17.46 -22.25 8.04
N GLY A 150 -17.64 -21.44 9.09
CA GLY A 150 -16.78 -21.44 10.29
C GLY A 150 -15.43 -20.71 10.14
N ALA A 151 -15.14 -20.08 9.00
CA ALA A 151 -13.92 -19.32 8.81
C ALA A 151 -13.86 -18.08 9.75
N PRO A 152 -12.71 -17.80 10.37
CA PRO A 152 -12.57 -16.67 11.28
C PRO A 152 -12.64 -15.32 10.55
N VAL A 153 -12.30 -15.28 9.26
CA VAL A 153 -12.32 -14.07 8.42
C VAL A 153 -13.58 -14.08 7.56
N HIS A 154 -14.19 -12.91 7.36
CA HIS A 154 -15.36 -12.78 6.50
C HIS A 154 -15.00 -13.09 5.04
N PRO A 155 -15.83 -13.83 4.27
CA PRO A 155 -15.51 -14.20 2.89
C PRO A 155 -15.22 -12.99 1.97
N ALA A 156 -15.88 -11.85 2.20
CA ALA A 156 -15.67 -10.64 1.40
C ALA A 156 -14.35 -9.90 1.69
N THR A 157 -13.63 -10.21 2.78
CA THR A 157 -12.43 -9.44 3.19
C THR A 157 -11.38 -9.36 2.09
N ARG A 158 -11.05 -10.48 1.44
CA ARG A 158 -10.06 -10.52 0.35
C ARG A 158 -10.51 -9.76 -0.89
N THR A 159 -11.81 -9.78 -1.17
CA THR A 159 -12.38 -9.04 -2.31
C THR A 159 -12.27 -7.54 -2.08
N PHE A 160 -12.64 -7.07 -0.89
CA PHE A 160 -12.54 -5.65 -0.53
C PHE A 160 -11.09 -5.18 -0.49
N GLN A 161 -10.16 -5.99 0.04
CA GLN A 161 -8.74 -5.70 -0.04
C GLN A 161 -8.27 -5.56 -1.49
N GLY A 162 -8.63 -6.51 -2.37
CA GLY A 162 -8.20 -6.48 -3.77
C GLY A 162 -8.72 -5.26 -4.53
N LEU A 163 -10.00 -4.91 -4.33
CA LEU A 163 -10.59 -3.70 -4.92
C LEU A 163 -9.93 -2.43 -4.39
N ARG A 164 -9.72 -2.33 -3.08
CA ARG A 164 -9.08 -1.17 -2.46
C ARG A 164 -7.68 -0.91 -3.02
N ILE A 165 -6.88 -1.97 -3.13
CA ILE A 165 -5.54 -1.93 -3.72
C ILE A 165 -5.61 -1.44 -5.17
N ALA A 166 -6.55 -1.97 -5.96
CA ALA A 166 -6.72 -1.59 -7.37
C ALA A 166 -7.15 -0.12 -7.53
N VAL A 167 -8.14 0.34 -6.73
CA VAL A 167 -8.64 1.72 -6.75
C VAL A 167 -7.52 2.73 -6.48
N ASN A 168 -6.63 2.42 -5.55
CA ASN A 168 -5.65 3.39 -5.06
C ASN A 168 -4.23 3.19 -5.63
N ASP A 169 -4.03 2.20 -6.51
CA ASP A 169 -2.72 1.73 -6.96
C ASP A 169 -1.72 1.52 -5.80
N GLU A 170 -2.18 0.91 -4.69
CA GLU A 170 -1.43 0.91 -3.42
C GLU A 170 -0.05 0.26 -3.55
N LEU A 171 0.04 -0.85 -4.31
CA LEU A 171 1.30 -1.55 -4.51
C LEU A 171 2.23 -0.78 -5.44
N GLY A 172 1.70 -0.17 -6.51
CA GLY A 172 2.49 0.65 -7.42
C GLY A 172 3.02 1.91 -6.75
N GLU A 173 2.19 2.56 -5.93
CA GLU A 173 2.57 3.70 -5.08
C GLU A 173 3.70 3.32 -4.12
N LEU A 174 3.59 2.17 -3.45
CA LEU A 174 4.64 1.66 -2.57
C LEU A 174 5.96 1.42 -3.31
N GLU A 175 5.93 0.75 -4.47
CA GLU A 175 7.14 0.51 -5.26
C GLU A 175 7.83 1.82 -5.68
N ARG A 176 7.06 2.77 -6.21
CA ARG A 176 7.58 4.09 -6.62
C ARG A 176 8.14 4.87 -5.43
N ALA A 177 7.43 4.88 -4.30
CA ALA A 177 7.87 5.56 -3.10
C ALA A 177 9.16 4.99 -2.51
N LEU A 178 9.36 3.66 -2.58
CA LEU A 178 10.60 3.03 -2.12
C LEU A 178 11.79 3.45 -2.99
N ASP A 179 11.62 3.50 -4.32
CA ASP A 179 12.64 4.00 -5.24
C ASP A 179 12.96 5.48 -4.96
N VAL A 180 11.95 6.32 -4.71
CA VAL A 180 12.15 7.73 -4.38
C VAL A 180 12.84 7.91 -3.02
N ALA A 181 12.42 7.16 -2.00
CA ALA A 181 12.99 7.21 -0.66
C ALA A 181 14.50 6.91 -0.67
N GLU A 182 14.94 5.98 -1.51
CA GLU A 182 16.36 5.68 -1.72
C GLU A 182 17.15 6.92 -2.11
N THR A 183 16.61 7.75 -2.99
CA THR A 183 17.29 8.93 -3.52
C THR A 183 17.23 10.16 -2.61
N LEU A 184 16.37 10.16 -1.59
CA LEU A 184 16.16 11.30 -0.67
C LEU A 184 16.91 11.16 0.65
N LEU A 185 17.22 9.93 1.07
CA LEU A 185 17.90 9.69 2.34
C LEU A 185 19.37 10.07 2.25
N LYS A 186 19.82 10.88 3.21
CA LYS A 186 21.25 11.13 3.44
C LYS A 186 21.96 9.85 3.87
N PRO A 187 23.30 9.75 3.71
CA PRO A 187 24.08 8.73 4.39
C PRO A 187 23.72 8.65 5.88
N ASP A 188 23.65 7.44 6.41
CA ASP A 188 23.18 7.09 7.76
C ASP A 188 21.69 7.37 8.05
N GLY A 189 20.95 7.91 7.09
CA GLY A 189 19.50 8.10 7.20
C GLY A 189 18.73 6.78 7.29
N VAL A 190 17.54 6.81 7.89
CA VAL A 190 16.74 5.60 8.17
C VAL A 190 15.45 5.60 7.35
N LEU A 191 15.20 4.49 6.65
CA LEU A 191 13.89 4.18 6.09
C LEU A 191 13.22 3.13 6.97
N ALA A 192 12.05 3.46 7.53
CA ALA A 192 11.20 2.54 8.26
C ALA A 192 9.86 2.40 7.54
N VAL A 193 9.43 1.17 7.30
CA VAL A 193 8.17 0.87 6.61
C VAL A 193 7.36 -0.11 7.45
N VAL A 194 6.13 0.27 7.76
CA VAL A 194 5.12 -0.57 8.41
C VAL A 194 4.12 -1.00 7.35
N THR A 195 3.89 -2.31 7.25
CA THR A 195 2.97 -2.93 6.29
C THR A 195 1.94 -3.77 7.03
N PHE A 196 0.72 -3.91 6.49
CA PHE A 196 -0.37 -4.66 7.16
C PHE A 196 -0.81 -5.90 6.40
N HIS A 197 -0.31 -6.13 5.19
CA HIS A 197 -0.56 -7.38 4.49
C HIS A 197 0.66 -7.97 3.77
N SER A 198 0.50 -9.22 3.33
CA SER A 198 1.52 -10.06 2.69
C SER A 198 2.14 -9.43 1.45
N LEU A 199 1.31 -8.83 0.58
CA LEU A 199 1.77 -8.23 -0.68
C LEU A 199 2.72 -7.04 -0.43
N GLU A 200 2.35 -6.09 0.42
CA GLU A 200 3.20 -4.96 0.82
C GLU A 200 4.51 -5.44 1.46
N ASP A 201 4.42 -6.31 2.48
CA ASP A 201 5.59 -6.85 3.20
C ASP A 201 6.57 -7.54 2.23
N ARG A 202 6.04 -8.23 1.22
CA ARG A 202 6.84 -8.90 0.17
C ARG A 202 7.57 -7.89 -0.71
N ILE A 203 6.92 -6.78 -1.10
CA ILE A 203 7.55 -5.69 -1.87
C ILE A 203 8.70 -5.08 -1.06
N VAL A 204 8.42 -4.63 0.16
CA VAL A 204 9.43 -4.00 1.03
C VAL A 204 10.59 -4.94 1.31
N LYS A 205 10.30 -6.21 1.64
CA LYS A 205 11.33 -7.23 1.88
C LYS A 205 12.21 -7.45 0.66
N THR A 206 11.61 -7.56 -0.53
CA THR A 206 12.37 -7.78 -1.78
C THR A 206 13.25 -6.58 -2.06
N PHE A 207 12.70 -5.37 -2.00
CA PHE A 207 13.42 -4.12 -2.20
C PHE A 207 14.62 -3.98 -1.25
N PHE A 208 14.42 -4.19 0.06
CA PHE A 208 15.52 -4.11 1.04
C PHE A 208 16.59 -5.19 0.82
N ASN A 209 16.20 -6.42 0.48
CA ASN A 209 17.18 -7.48 0.22
C ASN A 209 18.01 -7.22 -1.03
N GLU A 210 17.38 -6.78 -2.12
CA GLU A 210 18.07 -6.42 -3.37
C GLU A 210 19.10 -5.31 -3.11
N ARG A 211 18.71 -4.24 -2.42
CA ARG A 211 19.57 -3.08 -2.13
C ARG A 211 20.56 -3.27 -0.99
N SER A 212 20.41 -4.32 -0.19
CA SER A 212 21.40 -4.77 0.79
C SER A 212 22.36 -5.83 0.25
N GLY A 213 22.35 -6.13 -1.05
CA GLY A 213 23.23 -7.13 -1.66
C GLY A 213 22.87 -8.58 -1.29
N LYS A 214 21.67 -8.82 -0.74
CA LYS A 214 21.12 -10.15 -0.45
C LYS A 214 20.29 -10.67 -1.62
N VAL A 215 20.75 -10.48 -2.84
CA VAL A 215 20.15 -11.12 -4.02
C VAL A 215 20.36 -12.63 -3.87
N PRO A 216 19.32 -13.48 -3.91
CA PRO A 216 19.52 -14.92 -4.02
C PRO A 216 20.37 -15.16 -5.25
N GLY A 217 21.57 -15.72 -5.06
CA GLY A 217 22.62 -15.74 -6.07
C GLY A 217 22.10 -16.07 -7.46
N GLY A 218 22.44 -15.22 -8.43
CA GLY A 218 22.44 -15.63 -9.83
C GLY A 218 23.15 -16.98 -9.94
N SER A 219 22.61 -17.86 -10.78
CA SER A 219 23.14 -19.18 -11.07
C SER A 219 24.66 -19.25 -10.93
N ARG A 220 25.19 -20.30 -10.30
CA ARG A 220 26.63 -20.57 -10.08
C ARG A 220 27.45 -20.66 -11.39
N HIS A 221 26.82 -20.37 -12.53
CA HIS A 221 27.35 -20.47 -13.88
C HIS A 221 27.22 -19.15 -14.69
N ALA A 222 26.75 -18.04 -14.10
CA ALA A 222 26.78 -16.75 -14.79
C ALA A 222 28.19 -16.13 -14.70
N PRO A 223 28.77 -15.60 -15.81
CA PRO A 223 30.04 -14.89 -15.74
C PRO A 223 29.92 -13.75 -14.74
N GLN A 224 30.94 -13.62 -13.88
CA GLN A 224 31.07 -12.53 -12.89
C GLN A 224 31.35 -11.21 -13.61
N THR A 225 30.36 -10.70 -14.33
CA THR A 225 30.38 -9.37 -14.94
C THR A 225 29.26 -8.55 -14.35
N ALA A 226 29.42 -8.18 -13.09
CA ALA A 226 28.84 -6.98 -12.53
C ALA A 226 29.79 -6.54 -11.43
N ARG A 227 30.33 -5.33 -11.55
CA ARG A 227 30.95 -4.59 -10.45
C ARG A 227 30.06 -4.84 -9.22
N ALA A 228 30.62 -5.35 -8.12
CA ALA A 228 29.86 -5.49 -6.88
C ALA A 228 29.44 -4.07 -6.45
N GLU A 229 28.26 -3.65 -6.86
CA GLU A 229 27.69 -2.37 -6.44
C GLU A 229 27.62 -2.42 -4.92
N LEU A 230 28.25 -1.43 -4.28
CA LEU A 230 28.26 -1.35 -2.84
C LEU A 230 26.80 -1.30 -2.34
N PRO A 231 26.43 -2.11 -1.34
CA PRO A 231 25.07 -2.12 -0.84
C PRO A 231 24.60 -0.72 -0.46
N VAL A 232 23.46 -0.32 -1.03
CA VAL A 232 22.82 0.97 -0.76
C VAL A 232 22.25 1.03 0.66
N TYR A 233 21.83 -0.12 1.18
CA TYR A 233 21.25 -0.23 2.51
C TYR A 233 21.96 -1.26 3.39
N SER A 234 22.05 -0.94 4.67
CA SER A 234 22.28 -1.91 5.74
C SER A 234 20.97 -2.22 6.46
N LEU A 235 20.67 -3.50 6.71
CA LEU A 235 19.44 -3.91 7.39
C LEU A 235 19.52 -3.58 8.88
N ILE A 236 18.61 -2.74 9.38
CA ILE A 236 18.41 -2.53 10.82
C ILE A 236 17.62 -3.70 11.38
N THR A 237 16.59 -4.14 10.65
CA THR A 237 15.73 -5.28 11.04
C THR A 237 15.87 -6.42 10.00
N PRO A 238 16.75 -7.41 10.21
CA PRO A 238 16.92 -8.53 9.27
C PRO A 238 15.65 -9.37 9.08
N LYS A 239 14.79 -9.40 10.11
CA LYS A 239 13.44 -9.97 10.08
C LYS A 239 12.44 -8.85 10.38
N ALA A 240 11.21 -8.98 9.87
CA ALA A 240 10.16 -8.03 10.23
C ALA A 240 9.92 -8.07 11.75
N VAL A 241 9.70 -6.90 12.33
CA VAL A 241 9.30 -6.76 13.73
C VAL A 241 7.77 -6.77 13.78
N ALA A 242 7.22 -7.68 14.58
CA ALA A 242 5.78 -7.81 14.80
C ALA A 242 5.38 -7.03 16.07
N PRO A 243 4.10 -6.62 16.19
CA PRO A 243 3.57 -6.01 17.41
C PRO A 243 3.70 -6.94 18.61
N SER A 244 3.84 -6.35 19.79
CA SER A 244 3.85 -7.09 21.06
C SER A 244 2.45 -7.51 21.50
N GLU A 245 2.31 -8.49 22.40
CA GLU A 245 1.00 -8.86 22.96
C GLU A 245 0.31 -7.69 23.67
N THR A 246 1.08 -6.83 24.36
CA THR A 246 0.57 -5.62 25.01
C THR A 246 0.01 -4.63 23.99
N GLU A 247 0.71 -4.44 22.87
CA GLU A 247 0.24 -3.59 21.76
C GLU A 247 -1.03 -4.16 21.12
N LEU A 248 -1.09 -5.48 20.93
CA LEU A 248 -2.28 -6.13 20.36
C LEU A 248 -3.51 -6.03 21.27
N ALA A 249 -3.32 -6.06 22.59
CA ALA A 249 -4.38 -5.86 23.55
C ALA A 249 -4.92 -4.42 23.52
N ALA A 250 -4.04 -3.43 23.35
CA ALA A 250 -4.41 -2.02 23.27
C ALA A 250 -4.95 -1.61 21.89
N ASN A 251 -4.43 -2.20 20.82
CA ASN A 251 -4.78 -1.91 19.45
C ASN A 251 -4.88 -3.20 18.61
N PRO A 252 -6.08 -3.82 18.55
CA PRO A 252 -6.30 -5.02 17.75
C PRO A 252 -6.01 -4.85 16.24
N ARG A 253 -6.01 -3.62 15.71
CA ARG A 253 -5.71 -3.33 14.30
C ARG A 253 -4.23 -3.51 13.97
N ALA A 254 -3.35 -3.45 14.97
CA ALA A 254 -1.92 -3.72 14.80
C ALA A 254 -1.62 -5.18 14.48
N ARG A 255 -2.58 -6.12 14.62
CA ARG A 255 -2.39 -7.58 14.47
C ARG A 255 -1.57 -8.01 13.28
N SER A 256 -1.73 -7.34 12.14
CA SER A 256 -1.06 -7.71 10.90
C SER A 256 0.12 -6.79 10.55
N ALA A 257 0.42 -5.81 11.42
CA ALA A 257 1.52 -4.87 11.23
C ALA A 257 2.87 -5.59 11.25
N LYS A 258 3.73 -5.19 10.34
CA LYS A 258 5.12 -5.64 10.23
C LYS A 258 6.00 -4.45 9.93
N LEU A 259 6.92 -4.16 10.83
CA LEU A 259 7.93 -3.12 10.65
C LEU A 259 9.18 -3.71 10.01
N ARG A 260 9.69 -3.05 8.97
CA ARG A 260 11.02 -3.26 8.42
C ARG A 260 11.77 -1.94 8.37
N ALA A 261 13.04 -1.95 8.73
CA ALA A 261 13.90 -0.77 8.66
C ALA A 261 15.29 -1.06 8.07
N VAL A 262 15.79 -0.08 7.35
CA VAL A 262 17.15 -0.03 6.77
C VAL A 262 17.82 1.30 7.07
N ARG A 263 19.15 1.30 7.11
CA ARG A 263 19.99 2.49 7.15
C ARG A 263 20.71 2.67 5.82
N ARG A 264 20.62 3.88 5.27
CA ARG A 264 21.31 4.32 4.05
C ARG A 264 22.82 4.29 4.26
N THR A 265 23.55 3.67 3.33
CA THR A 265 25.02 3.68 3.35
C THR A 265 25.56 4.90 2.59
N ALA A 266 26.87 5.08 2.60
CA ALA A 266 27.55 6.10 1.79
C ALA A 266 27.59 5.80 0.28
N ALA A 267 27.05 4.65 -0.17
CA ALA A 267 27.01 4.31 -1.59
C ALA A 267 26.12 5.31 -2.36
N VAL A 268 26.52 5.67 -3.58
CA VAL A 268 25.72 6.56 -4.44
C VAL A 268 24.47 5.82 -4.92
N SER A 269 23.29 6.44 -4.85
CA SER A 269 22.07 5.85 -5.43
C SER A 269 22.21 5.83 -6.94
N VAL A 270 22.21 4.65 -7.55
CA VAL A 270 22.10 4.54 -9.01
C VAL A 270 20.60 4.43 -9.31
N PRO A 271 20.02 5.34 -10.12
CA PRO A 271 18.62 5.21 -10.51
C PRO A 271 18.37 3.83 -11.10
N SER A 272 17.39 3.12 -10.55
CA SER A 272 16.88 1.86 -11.07
C SER A 272 16.62 2.00 -12.58
N VAL A 273 17.39 1.29 -13.42
CA VAL A 273 17.08 1.20 -14.85
C VAL A 273 15.68 0.62 -14.94
N LYS A 274 14.73 1.41 -15.47
CA LYS A 274 13.31 1.07 -15.64
C LYS A 274 13.18 -0.43 -15.91
N ARG A 275 12.71 -1.19 -14.91
CA ARG A 275 12.14 -2.52 -15.15
C ARG A 275 11.06 -2.28 -16.18
N THR A 276 11.27 -2.70 -17.42
CA THR A 276 10.22 -2.70 -18.44
C THR A 276 9.07 -3.48 -17.86
N SER A 277 8.06 -2.76 -17.35
CA SER A 277 6.79 -3.30 -16.97
C SER A 277 6.27 -4.03 -18.20
N ARG A 278 6.14 -5.36 -18.10
CA ARG A 278 5.15 -6.07 -18.89
C ARG A 278 3.78 -5.73 -18.31
N SER A 279 3.43 -4.44 -18.28
CA SER A 279 2.05 -4.00 -18.23
C SER A 279 1.54 -4.16 -19.65
N ARG A 280 0.83 -5.27 -19.89
CA ARG A 280 -0.19 -5.22 -20.95
C ARG A 280 -1.17 -4.16 -20.47
N SER A 281 -1.15 -3.03 -21.16
CA SER A 281 -2.18 -2.01 -21.06
C SER A 281 -3.55 -2.67 -21.16
N LEU A 282 -4.37 -2.45 -20.14
CA LEU A 282 -5.81 -2.55 -20.27
C LEU A 282 -6.21 -1.49 -21.30
N SER A 283 -6.71 -1.96 -22.43
CA SER A 283 -7.39 -1.19 -23.47
C SER A 283 -8.80 -1.73 -23.61
#